data_AF-A0A8D0E730-F1
#
_entry.id   AF-A0A8D0E730-F1
#
_cell.length_a   1.000
_cell.length_b   1.000
_cell.length_c   1.000
_cell.angle_alpha   90.00
_cell.angle_beta   90.00
_cell.angle_gamma   90.00
#
_symmetry.space_group_name_H-M   'P 1'
#
loop_
_entity.id
_entity.type
_entity.pdbx_description
1 polymer ?
#
loop_
_entity_poly.entity_id
_entity_poly.type
_entity_poly.pdbx_seq_one_letter_code
_entity_poly.pdbx_strand_id
1 'polypeptide(L)'
;MLGMLSRAVAELLVSVCSPPPLLFTELGRKQPLAAAEETTRTPVPLGRGRMENNVFSSFAFVGTLLVLKMYAVAIITGQVRLRKKAFANPEDALRHGGLQYHREDPDVERCLRAHRNDLENILPFLFLGAVYSLLDPNPAVARVHFLIFFFARVVHTVAYLLQLRAPTRSVAYGIAQLPCFSMAFQILFALLKSW
;
A
#
# COMPACT_ATOMS: atom_id res chain seq x y z
N MET A 1 17.82 -8.54 19.01
CA MET A 1 16.42 -8.42 18.54
C MET A 1 16.25 -7.51 17.31
N LEU A 2 16.92 -6.35 17.20
CA LEU A 2 16.85 -5.48 16.01
C LEU A 2 17.32 -6.15 14.69
N GLY A 3 18.33 -7.03 14.75
CA GLY A 3 18.90 -7.69 13.55
C GLY A 3 18.00 -8.76 12.90
N MET A 4 17.08 -9.37 13.65
CA MET A 4 16.14 -10.37 13.10
C MET A 4 14.98 -9.70 12.35
N LEU A 5 14.55 -8.53 12.82
CA LEU A 5 13.51 -7.72 12.18
C LEU A 5 13.96 -7.18 10.82
N SER A 6 15.23 -6.76 10.71
CA SER A 6 15.84 -6.31 9.46
C SER A 6 15.93 -7.42 8.41
N ARG A 7 16.27 -8.65 8.81
CA ARG A 7 16.35 -9.79 7.89
C ARG A 7 14.98 -10.24 7.37
N ALA A 8 13.98 -10.33 8.24
CA ALA A 8 12.62 -10.72 7.83
C ALA A 8 11.99 -9.70 6.86
N VAL A 9 12.24 -8.41 7.04
CA VAL A 9 11.79 -7.35 6.11
C VAL A 9 12.58 -7.38 4.80
N ALA A 10 13.90 -7.62 4.84
CA ALA A 10 14.73 -7.75 3.64
C ALA A 10 14.34 -8.97 2.79
N GLU A 11 14.11 -10.14 3.40
CA GLU A 11 13.63 -11.36 2.72
C GLU A 11 12.27 -11.14 2.05
N LEU A 12 11.38 -10.38 2.70
CA LEU A 12 10.08 -10.03 2.14
C LEU A 12 10.19 -9.10 0.93
N LEU A 13 11.13 -8.15 0.96
CA LEU A 13 11.37 -7.23 -0.16
C LEU A 13 12.03 -7.92 -1.35
N VAL A 14 12.96 -8.86 -1.11
CA VAL A 14 13.60 -9.66 -2.17
C VAL A 14 12.59 -10.59 -2.83
N SER A 15 11.68 -11.22 -2.08
CA SER A 15 10.63 -12.08 -2.63
C SER A 15 9.60 -11.34 -3.50
N VAL A 16 9.42 -10.03 -3.31
CA VAL A 16 8.48 -9.20 -4.10
C VAL A 16 9.15 -8.64 -5.38
N CYS A 17 10.48 -8.55 -5.41
CA CYS A 17 11.24 -7.93 -6.51
C CYS A 17 11.76 -8.91 -7.58
N SER A 18 11.49 -10.21 -7.47
CA SER A 18 11.82 -11.17 -8.53
C SER A 18 10.65 -11.30 -9.52
N PRO A 19 10.77 -10.77 -10.76
CA PRO A 19 9.79 -11.06 -11.79
C PRO A 19 9.88 -12.53 -12.21
N PRO A 20 8.77 -13.23 -12.48
CA PRO A 20 8.81 -14.53 -13.13
C PRO A 20 9.35 -14.36 -14.57
N PRO A 21 10.06 -15.36 -15.12
CA PRO A 21 10.61 -15.27 -16.47
C PRO A 21 9.46 -15.19 -17.50
N LEU A 22 9.28 -14.03 -18.11
CA LEU A 22 8.38 -13.87 -19.25
C LEU A 22 9.11 -14.29 -20.52
N LEU A 23 8.54 -15.30 -21.18
CA LEU A 23 8.93 -15.84 -22.46
C LEU A 23 8.54 -14.82 -23.55
N PHE A 24 9.49 -14.02 -24.00
CA PHE A 24 9.36 -13.13 -25.15
C PHE A 24 9.52 -13.95 -26.44
N THR A 25 8.44 -14.11 -27.18
CA THR A 25 8.48 -14.60 -28.57
C THR A 25 8.58 -13.38 -29.49
N GLU A 26 9.77 -13.21 -30.07
CA GLU A 26 10.07 -12.28 -31.16
C GLU A 26 9.18 -12.57 -32.39
N LEU A 27 8.42 -11.58 -32.85
CA LEU A 27 7.79 -11.58 -34.17
C LEU A 27 8.15 -10.30 -34.89
N GLY A 28 9.25 -10.38 -35.64
CA GLY A 28 9.70 -9.32 -36.53
C GLY A 28 8.76 -9.14 -37.72
N ARG A 29 8.53 -7.88 -38.09
CA ARG A 29 8.12 -7.48 -39.43
C ARG A 29 8.77 -6.15 -39.78
N LYS A 30 9.71 -6.19 -40.73
CA LYS A 30 10.24 -5.00 -41.44
C LYS A 30 9.27 -4.61 -42.56
N GLN A 31 9.12 -3.32 -42.84
CA GLN A 31 9.01 -2.68 -44.18
C GLN A 31 9.10 -1.13 -44.00
N PRO A 32 9.37 -0.29 -45.04
CA PRO A 32 10.53 0.59 -45.05
C PRO A 32 10.18 2.08 -45.04
N LEU A 33 11.25 2.87 -44.95
CA LEU A 33 11.38 4.33 -44.96
C LEU A 33 10.65 5.03 -46.12
N ALA A 34 9.91 6.10 -45.81
CA ALA A 34 9.55 7.17 -46.73
C ALA A 34 9.75 8.53 -46.04
N ALA A 35 10.16 9.51 -46.83
CA ALA A 35 10.90 10.69 -46.46
C ALA A 35 10.08 11.85 -45.84
N ALA A 36 10.82 12.65 -45.06
CA ALA A 36 10.75 14.10 -44.93
C ALA A 36 9.46 14.77 -44.44
N GLU A 37 9.51 15.27 -43.20
CA GLU A 37 9.08 16.64 -42.91
C GLU A 37 9.86 17.17 -41.69
N GLU A 38 10.78 18.10 -41.96
CA GLU A 38 11.54 18.84 -40.95
C GLU A 38 10.63 19.94 -40.36
N THR A 39 9.73 19.54 -39.46
CA THR A 39 8.95 20.49 -38.68
C THR A 39 9.79 20.95 -37.49
N THR A 40 10.24 22.20 -37.56
CA THR A 40 10.88 22.98 -36.50
C THR A 40 10.22 22.72 -35.14
N ARG A 41 10.76 21.78 -34.37
CA ARG A 41 10.37 21.59 -32.97
C ARG A 41 11.02 22.71 -32.18
N THR A 42 10.25 23.75 -31.88
CA THR A 42 10.53 24.58 -30.71
C THR A 42 10.76 23.66 -29.52
N PRO A 43 11.73 23.93 -28.64
CA PRO A 43 11.85 23.16 -27.41
C PRO A 43 10.54 23.40 -26.65
N VAL A 44 9.64 22.44 -26.71
CA VAL A 44 8.55 22.31 -25.76
C VAL A 44 9.28 22.38 -24.43
N PRO A 45 9.07 23.43 -23.60
CA PRO A 45 9.57 23.36 -22.26
C PRO A 45 8.95 22.09 -21.73
N LEU A 46 9.76 21.08 -21.45
CA LEU A 46 9.31 19.91 -20.74
C LEU A 46 8.92 20.50 -19.40
N GLY A 47 7.67 20.96 -19.33
CA GLY A 47 7.02 21.44 -18.16
C GLY A 47 7.09 20.24 -17.26
N ARG A 48 8.15 20.20 -16.46
CA ARG A 48 8.18 19.51 -15.20
C ARG A 48 6.99 20.12 -14.50
N GLY A 49 5.82 19.52 -14.69
CA GLY A 49 4.57 19.84 -14.03
C GLY A 49 4.82 19.59 -12.57
N ARG A 50 5.46 20.58 -11.95
CA ARG A 50 6.17 20.45 -10.70
C ARG A 50 5.12 20.68 -9.64
N MET A 51 4.32 19.65 -9.37
CA MET A 51 3.81 19.41 -8.02
C MET A 51 3.28 20.69 -7.37
N GLU A 52 2.37 21.39 -8.06
CA GLU A 52 1.93 22.72 -7.62
C GLU A 52 1.13 22.64 -6.31
N ASN A 53 0.77 21.43 -5.86
CA ASN A 53 0.31 21.18 -4.50
C ASN A 53 1.31 20.27 -3.74
N ASN A 54 2.23 20.90 -3.00
CA ASN A 54 3.21 20.25 -2.13
C ASN A 54 2.56 19.26 -1.13
N VAL A 55 1.30 19.49 -0.76
CA VAL A 55 0.52 18.64 0.15
C VAL A 55 0.04 17.40 -0.58
N PHE A 56 -0.66 17.58 -1.71
CA PHE A 56 -1.22 16.47 -2.48
C PHE A 56 -0.13 15.50 -2.96
N SER A 57 1.04 16.02 -3.35
CA SER A 57 2.19 15.18 -3.68
C SER A 57 2.65 14.32 -2.48
N SER A 58 2.75 14.93 -1.30
CA SER A 58 3.16 14.22 -0.08
C SER A 58 2.13 13.16 0.30
N PHE A 59 0.84 13.49 0.16
CA PHE A 59 -0.27 12.58 0.35
C PHE A 59 -0.20 11.40 -0.64
N ALA A 60 -0.06 11.68 -1.94
CA ALA A 60 -0.02 10.65 -2.97
C ALA A 60 1.15 9.68 -2.74
N PHE A 61 2.34 10.20 -2.43
CA PHE A 61 3.50 9.37 -2.09
C PHE A 61 3.22 8.44 -0.91
N VAL A 62 2.74 8.97 0.21
CA VAL A 62 2.42 8.17 1.40
C VAL A 62 1.27 7.19 1.13
N GLY A 63 0.24 7.63 0.42
CA GLY A 63 -0.92 6.81 0.02
C GLY A 63 -0.49 5.61 -0.83
N THR A 64 0.39 5.82 -1.82
CA THR A 64 0.94 4.73 -2.62
C THR A 64 1.73 3.74 -1.76
N LEU A 65 2.56 4.20 -0.82
CA LEU A 65 3.29 3.31 0.08
C LEU A 65 2.35 2.47 0.95
N LEU A 66 1.24 3.03 1.42
CA LEU A 66 0.21 2.29 2.18
C LEU A 66 -0.47 1.21 1.34
N VAL A 67 -0.79 1.52 0.07
CA VAL A 67 -1.36 0.54 -0.87
C VAL A 67 -0.36 -0.58 -1.17
N LEU A 68 0.91 -0.24 -1.42
CA LEU A 68 1.98 -1.23 -1.61
C LEU A 68 2.12 -2.15 -0.39
N LYS A 69 2.01 -1.59 0.83
CA LYS A 69 1.99 -2.38 2.06
C LYS A 69 0.80 -3.34 2.12
N MET A 70 -0.39 -2.94 1.66
CA MET A 70 -1.55 -3.86 1.59
C MET A 70 -1.31 -5.00 0.61
N TYR A 71 -0.71 -4.72 -0.56
CA TYR A 71 -0.30 -5.78 -1.49
C TYR A 71 0.72 -6.73 -0.87
N ALA A 72 1.69 -6.22 -0.10
CA ALA A 72 2.63 -7.07 0.63
C ALA A 72 1.91 -7.99 1.62
N VAL A 73 0.90 -7.51 2.36
CA VAL A 73 0.08 -8.36 3.26
C VAL A 73 -0.71 -9.41 2.49
N ALA A 74 -1.24 -9.09 1.31
CA ALA A 74 -1.92 -10.05 0.44
C ALA A 74 -0.96 -11.17 -0.01
N ILE A 75 0.24 -10.82 -0.44
CA ILE A 75 1.29 -11.78 -0.83
C ILE A 75 1.68 -12.66 0.37
N ILE A 76 1.92 -12.07 1.54
CA ILE A 76 2.20 -12.82 2.78
C ILE A 76 1.09 -13.84 3.06
N THR A 77 -0.18 -13.42 2.93
CA THR A 77 -1.33 -14.30 3.16
C THR A 77 -1.28 -15.52 2.23
N GLY A 78 -1.03 -15.30 0.93
CA GLY A 78 -0.88 -16.38 -0.04
C GLY A 78 0.28 -17.33 0.29
N GLN A 79 1.44 -16.79 0.69
CA GLN A 79 2.59 -17.60 1.09
C GLN A 79 2.32 -18.42 2.36
N VAL A 80 1.60 -17.86 3.33
CA VAL A 80 1.20 -18.58 4.55
C VAL A 80 0.25 -19.72 4.21
N ARG A 81 -0.73 -19.52 3.32
CA ARG A 81 -1.63 -20.58 2.84
C ARG A 81 -0.87 -21.74 2.21
N LEU A 82 0.11 -21.43 1.34
CA LEU A 82 0.96 -22.45 0.71
C LEU A 82 1.82 -23.19 1.73
N ARG A 83 2.50 -22.47 2.63
CA ARG A 83 3.38 -23.06 3.65
C ARG A 83 2.62 -23.95 4.65
N LYS A 84 1.42 -23.53 5.06
CA LYS A 84 0.59 -24.23 6.05
C LYS A 84 -0.35 -25.27 5.42
N LYS A 85 -0.44 -25.31 4.09
CA LYS A 85 -1.44 -26.06 3.32
C LYS A 85 -2.84 -25.88 3.92
N ALA A 86 -3.28 -24.63 3.90
CA ALA A 86 -4.57 -24.18 4.43
C ALA A 86 -5.25 -23.27 3.39
N PHE A 87 -6.07 -23.88 2.54
CA PHE A 87 -6.70 -23.23 1.41
C PHE A 87 -8.18 -22.98 1.71
N ALA A 88 -8.69 -21.85 1.19
CA ALA A 88 -10.08 -21.47 1.39
C ALA A 88 -11.04 -22.16 0.42
N ASN A 89 -10.54 -22.61 -0.73
CA ASN A 89 -11.34 -23.24 -1.76
C ASN A 89 -10.91 -24.71 -1.97
N PRO A 90 -11.86 -25.63 -2.23
CA PRO A 90 -11.56 -27.06 -2.39
C PRO A 90 -10.69 -27.36 -3.61
N GLU A 91 -10.81 -26.61 -4.71
CA GLU A 91 -10.00 -26.76 -5.91
C GLU A 91 -8.52 -26.44 -5.68
N ASP A 92 -8.23 -25.43 -4.86
CA ASP A 92 -6.87 -25.08 -4.45
C ASP A 92 -6.28 -26.20 -3.57
N ALA A 93 -7.07 -26.73 -2.66
CA ALA A 93 -6.66 -27.85 -1.81
C ALA A 93 -6.34 -29.10 -2.63
N LEU A 94 -7.17 -29.43 -3.62
CA LEU A 94 -6.94 -30.55 -4.56
C LEU A 94 -5.66 -30.34 -5.39
N ARG A 95 -5.45 -29.11 -5.92
CA ARG A 95 -4.22 -28.74 -6.66
C ARG A 95 -2.96 -28.92 -5.81
N HIS A 96 -3.05 -28.74 -4.50
CA HIS A 96 -1.92 -28.72 -3.57
C HIS A 96 -1.84 -29.93 -2.61
N GLY A 97 -2.56 -31.02 -2.91
CA GLY A 97 -2.33 -32.36 -2.35
C GLY A 97 -3.53 -33.07 -1.74
N GLY A 98 -4.71 -32.46 -1.66
CA GLY A 98 -5.97 -33.12 -1.30
C GLY A 98 -6.94 -32.27 -0.47
N LEU A 99 -8.21 -32.71 -0.41
CA LEU A 99 -9.30 -32.00 0.26
C LEU A 99 -9.08 -31.78 1.76
N GLN A 100 -8.22 -32.57 2.41
CA GLN A 100 -7.82 -32.35 3.81
C GLN A 100 -7.14 -30.99 4.05
N TYR A 101 -6.66 -30.32 3.00
CA TYR A 101 -6.08 -28.98 3.06
C TYR A 101 -7.09 -27.85 2.82
N HIS A 102 -8.35 -28.18 2.53
CA HIS A 102 -9.46 -27.22 2.58
C HIS A 102 -9.86 -27.05 4.06
N ARG A 103 -9.16 -26.12 4.72
CA ARG A 103 -9.25 -25.91 6.17
C ARG A 103 -8.81 -24.51 6.54
N GLU A 104 -9.24 -24.09 7.72
CA GLU A 104 -8.79 -22.85 8.34
C GLU A 104 -7.44 -23.05 9.05
N ASP A 105 -6.68 -21.96 9.16
CA ASP A 105 -5.42 -21.91 9.90
C ASP A 105 -5.32 -20.58 10.66
N PRO A 106 -4.95 -20.59 11.96
CA PRO A 106 -4.90 -19.37 12.77
C PRO A 106 -3.95 -18.28 12.26
N ASP A 107 -2.85 -18.66 11.58
CA ASP A 107 -1.91 -17.70 10.99
C ASP A 107 -2.47 -17.08 9.71
N VAL A 108 -3.19 -17.86 8.89
CA VAL A 108 -3.92 -17.35 7.72
C VAL A 108 -4.99 -16.35 8.15
N GLU A 109 -5.84 -16.71 9.12
CA GLU A 109 -6.85 -15.80 9.65
C GLU A 109 -6.23 -14.52 10.23
N ARG A 110 -5.08 -14.63 10.89
CA ARG A 110 -4.35 -13.47 11.41
C ARG A 110 -3.93 -12.52 10.28
N CYS A 111 -3.42 -13.04 9.17
CA CYS A 111 -3.10 -12.23 8.00
C CYS A 111 -4.35 -11.56 7.43
N LEU A 112 -5.46 -12.30 7.34
CA LEU A 112 -6.75 -11.76 6.87
C LEU A 112 -7.28 -10.65 7.80
N ARG A 113 -7.21 -10.83 9.13
CA ARG A 113 -7.61 -9.77 10.08
C ARG A 113 -6.71 -8.54 9.98
N ALA A 114 -5.41 -8.71 9.76
CA ALA A 114 -4.49 -7.60 9.52
C ALA A 114 -4.87 -6.83 8.24
N HIS A 115 -5.14 -7.55 7.14
CA HIS A 115 -5.54 -6.95 5.87
C HIS A 115 -6.93 -6.29 5.95
N ARG A 116 -7.89 -6.90 6.64
CA ARG A 116 -9.22 -6.30 6.89
C ARG A 116 -9.10 -4.99 7.67
N ASN A 117 -8.28 -4.98 8.71
CA ASN A 117 -8.02 -3.75 9.45
C ASN A 117 -7.31 -2.70 8.58
N ASP A 118 -6.44 -3.10 7.65
CA ASP A 118 -5.90 -2.16 6.67
C ASP A 118 -6.98 -1.55 5.78
N LEU A 119 -7.92 -2.35 5.27
CA LEU A 119 -9.05 -1.84 4.48
C LEU A 119 -9.91 -0.85 5.28
N GLU A 120 -10.26 -1.20 6.52
CA GLU A 120 -11.08 -0.39 7.43
C GLU A 120 -10.43 0.97 7.77
N ASN A 121 -9.12 1.14 7.56
CA ASN A 121 -8.38 2.32 8.02
C ASN A 121 -7.68 3.10 6.91
N ILE A 122 -7.04 2.40 5.97
CA ILE A 122 -6.32 3.02 4.86
C ILE A 122 -7.33 3.60 3.86
N LEU A 123 -8.46 2.94 3.59
CA LEU A 123 -9.46 3.50 2.66
C LEU A 123 -10.05 4.83 3.18
N PRO A 124 -10.51 4.95 4.45
CA PRO A 124 -10.89 6.24 4.99
C PRO A 124 -9.76 7.27 4.97
N PHE A 125 -8.52 6.88 5.28
CA PHE A 125 -7.38 7.80 5.21
C PHE A 125 -7.13 8.31 3.79
N LEU A 126 -7.23 7.45 2.76
CA LEU A 126 -7.06 7.88 1.37
C LEU A 126 -8.16 8.88 0.98
N PHE A 127 -9.39 8.66 1.41
CA PHE A 127 -10.48 9.62 1.19
C PHE A 127 -10.23 10.94 1.93
N LEU A 128 -10.02 10.88 3.25
CA LEU A 128 -9.81 12.07 4.09
C LEU A 128 -8.57 12.85 3.66
N GLY A 129 -7.46 12.18 3.38
CA GLY A 129 -6.21 12.81 2.96
C GLY A 129 -6.32 13.47 1.58
N ALA A 130 -7.08 12.89 0.65
CA ALA A 130 -7.36 13.52 -0.63
C ALA A 130 -8.18 14.80 -0.46
N VAL A 131 -9.30 14.74 0.26
CA VAL A 131 -10.15 15.93 0.53
C VAL A 131 -9.38 16.98 1.33
N TYR A 132 -8.64 16.57 2.36
CA TYR A 132 -7.82 17.47 3.18
C TYR A 132 -6.75 18.19 2.36
N SER A 133 -6.16 17.52 1.37
CA SER A 133 -5.17 18.14 0.48
C SER A 133 -5.74 19.24 -0.42
N LEU A 134 -7.06 19.28 -0.59
CA LEU A 134 -7.78 20.32 -1.36
C LEU A 134 -8.18 21.54 -0.51
N LEU A 135 -8.01 21.48 0.82
CA LEU A 135 -8.32 22.59 1.74
C LEU A 135 -7.15 23.57 1.91
N ASP A 136 -6.12 23.47 1.07
CA ASP A 136 -4.85 24.21 1.18
C ASP A 136 -4.29 24.28 2.61
N PRO A 137 -4.13 23.14 3.31
CA PRO A 137 -3.63 23.13 4.67
C PRO A 137 -2.15 23.51 4.71
N ASN A 138 -1.66 23.85 5.90
CA ASN A 138 -0.24 24.07 6.10
C ASN A 138 0.57 22.82 5.67
N PRO A 139 1.54 22.93 4.73
CA PRO A 139 2.24 21.77 4.19
C PRO A 139 3.03 20.96 5.22
N ALA A 140 3.60 21.61 6.24
CA ALA A 140 4.35 20.91 7.29
C ALA A 140 3.40 20.06 8.15
N VAL A 141 2.25 20.64 8.52
CA VAL A 141 1.22 19.96 9.33
C VAL A 141 0.64 18.77 8.58
N ALA A 142 0.31 18.93 7.30
CA ALA A 142 -0.22 17.85 6.48
C ALA A 142 0.77 16.68 6.35
N ARG A 143 2.06 16.97 6.11
CA ARG A 143 3.12 15.95 6.09
C ARG A 143 3.20 15.19 7.40
N VAL A 144 3.10 15.88 8.54
CA VAL A 144 3.10 15.23 9.86
C VAL A 144 1.90 14.29 10.01
N HIS A 145 0.70 14.70 9.59
CA HIS A 145 -0.49 13.82 9.62
C HIS A 145 -0.26 12.53 8.81
N PHE A 146 0.23 12.67 7.58
CA PHE A 146 0.46 11.54 6.70
C PHE A 146 1.56 10.60 7.23
N LEU A 147 2.66 11.15 7.74
CA LEU A 147 3.76 10.35 8.29
C LEU A 147 3.37 9.63 9.59
N ILE A 148 2.66 10.29 10.51
CA ILE A 148 2.15 9.64 11.73
C ILE A 148 1.26 8.47 11.35
N PHE A 149 0.31 8.68 10.43
CA PHE A 149 -0.56 7.61 9.95
C PHE A 149 0.26 6.47 9.34
N PHE A 150 1.18 6.78 8.42
CA PHE A 150 2.01 5.79 7.76
C PHE A 150 2.79 4.91 8.73
N PHE A 151 3.60 5.51 9.59
CA PHE A 151 4.44 4.76 10.52
C PHE A 151 3.61 3.97 11.53
N ALA A 152 2.51 4.55 12.04
CA ALA A 152 1.61 3.85 12.94
C ALA A 152 0.95 2.63 12.27
N ARG A 153 0.56 2.73 10.99
CA ARG A 153 0.02 1.59 10.21
C ARG A 153 1.08 0.52 9.92
N VAL A 154 2.33 0.91 9.64
CA VAL A 154 3.43 -0.05 9.48
C VAL A 154 3.67 -0.81 10.79
N VAL A 155 3.79 -0.10 11.91
CA VAL A 155 3.95 -0.72 13.24
C VAL A 155 2.76 -1.61 13.58
N HIS A 156 1.53 -1.17 13.27
CA HIS A 156 0.33 -1.98 13.48
C HIS A 156 0.39 -3.30 12.72
N THR A 157 0.72 -3.29 11.41
CA THR A 157 0.85 -4.51 10.61
C THR A 157 1.96 -5.42 11.14
N VAL A 158 3.14 -4.87 11.48
CA VAL A 158 4.25 -5.64 12.06
C VAL A 158 3.84 -6.27 13.40
N ALA A 159 3.19 -5.52 14.28
CA ALA A 159 2.68 -6.01 15.55
C ALA A 159 1.65 -7.12 15.38
N TYR A 160 0.80 -7.01 14.35
CA TYR A 160 -0.22 -8.01 14.04
C TYR A 160 0.40 -9.34 13.57
N LEU A 161 1.30 -9.26 12.58
CA LEU A 161 1.88 -10.44 11.92
C LEU A 161 2.92 -11.15 12.80
N LEU A 162 3.73 -10.40 13.56
CA LEU A 162 4.77 -10.95 14.43
C LEU A 162 4.29 -11.26 15.85
N GLN A 163 2.98 -11.15 16.10
CA GLN A 163 2.37 -11.47 17.41
C GLN A 163 3.05 -10.72 18.58
N LEU A 164 3.36 -9.43 18.37
CA LEU A 164 4.00 -8.64 19.42
C LEU A 164 3.08 -8.52 20.65
N ARG A 165 3.68 -8.47 21.84
CA ARG A 165 2.97 -8.40 23.11
C ARG A 165 2.02 -7.20 23.14
N ALA A 166 0.82 -7.41 23.66
CA ALA A 166 -0.11 -6.32 23.96
C ALA A 166 0.56 -5.32 24.94
N PRO A 167 0.31 -4.00 24.80
CA PRO A 167 -0.72 -3.37 23.97
C PRO A 167 -0.23 -2.81 22.62
N THR A 168 0.94 -3.22 22.12
CA THR A 168 1.62 -2.61 20.95
C THR A 168 0.70 -2.37 19.76
N ARG A 169 -0.07 -3.39 19.35
CA ARG A 169 -1.03 -3.28 18.24
C ARG A 169 -2.11 -2.22 18.51
N SER A 170 -2.73 -2.25 19.70
CA SER A 170 -3.82 -1.34 20.05
C SER A 170 -3.34 0.10 20.14
N VAL A 171 -2.14 0.33 20.67
CA VAL A 171 -1.51 1.66 20.73
C VAL A 171 -1.21 2.18 19.32
N ALA A 172 -0.62 1.36 18.46
CA ALA A 172 -0.35 1.74 17.07
C ALA A 172 -1.64 2.08 16.30
N TYR A 173 -2.71 1.31 16.53
CA TYR A 173 -4.04 1.63 15.99
C TYR A 173 -4.52 3.00 16.47
N GLY A 174 -4.47 3.27 17.78
CA GLY A 174 -4.90 4.54 18.36
C GLY A 174 -4.12 5.74 17.81
N ILE A 175 -2.79 5.63 17.71
CA ILE A 175 -1.93 6.68 17.14
C ILE A 175 -2.29 6.95 15.67
N ALA A 176 -2.58 5.90 14.89
CA ALA A 176 -2.99 6.06 13.50
C ALA A 176 -4.33 6.81 13.36
N GLN A 177 -5.24 6.72 14.33
CA GLN A 177 -6.53 7.42 14.23
C GLN A 177 -6.44 8.92 14.47
N LEU A 178 -5.47 9.38 15.26
CA LEU A 178 -5.33 10.80 15.61
C LEU A 178 -5.32 11.72 14.37
N PRO A 179 -4.48 11.48 13.34
CA PRO A 179 -4.51 12.30 12.14
C PRO A 179 -5.82 12.16 11.35
N CYS A 180 -6.46 10.99 11.33
CA CYS A 180 -7.74 10.81 10.64
C CYS A 180 -8.85 11.65 11.28
N PHE A 181 -8.99 11.59 12.61
CA PHE A 181 -9.96 12.43 13.33
C PHE A 181 -9.66 13.92 13.13
N SER A 182 -8.40 14.32 13.24
CA SER A 182 -7.97 15.70 13.01
C SER A 182 -8.37 16.21 11.62
N MET A 183 -8.10 15.43 10.55
CA MET A 183 -8.48 15.80 9.19
C MET A 183 -9.99 15.84 9.02
N ALA A 184 -10.72 14.85 9.57
CA ALA A 184 -12.19 14.81 9.49
C ALA A 184 -12.84 16.03 10.14
N PHE A 185 -12.38 16.45 11.33
CA PHE A 185 -12.87 17.67 11.97
C PHE A 185 -12.54 18.92 11.14
N GLN A 186 -11.31 19.06 10.64
CA GLN A 186 -10.93 20.21 9.80
C GLN A 186 -11.77 20.30 8.52
N ILE A 187 -12.03 19.17 7.86
CA ILE A 187 -12.92 19.09 6.69
C ILE A 187 -14.34 19.53 7.07
N LEU A 188 -14.89 18.99 8.17
CA LEU A 188 -16.23 19.33 8.62
C LEU A 188 -16.36 20.83 8.95
N PHE A 189 -15.42 21.41 9.69
CA PHE A 189 -15.41 22.84 10.01
C PHE A 189 -15.29 23.72 8.77
N ALA A 190 -14.46 23.35 7.80
CA ALA A 190 -14.33 24.09 6.56
C ALA A 190 -15.65 24.08 5.77
N LEU A 191 -16.31 22.93 5.68
CA LEU A 191 -17.59 22.78 4.98
C LEU A 191 -18.74 23.48 5.71
N LEU A 192 -18.78 23.42 7.04
CA LEU A 192 -19.79 24.11 7.85
C LEU A 192 -19.75 25.62 7.68
N LYS A 193 -18.56 26.20 7.44
CA LYS A 193 -18.43 27.64 7.17
C LYS A 193 -19.04 28.03 5.82
N SER A 194 -19.08 27.09 4.87
CA SER A 194 -19.59 27.31 3.50
C SER A 194 -21.06 26.94 3.31
N TRP A 195 -21.73 26.43 4.34
CA TRP A 195 -23.13 26.03 4.34
C TRP A 195 -23.99 27.10 5.01
#